data_AF-A0A520K562-F1
#
_entry.id   AF-A0A520K562-F1
#
_cell.length_a   1.000
_cell.length_b   1.000
_cell.length_c   1.000
_cell.angle_alpha   90.00
_cell.angle_beta   90.00
_cell.angle_gamma   90.00
#
_symmetry.space_group_name_H-M   'P 1'
#
loop_
_entity.id
_entity.type
_entity.pdbx_description
1 polymer ?
#
loop_
_entity_poly.entity_id
_entity_poly.type
_entity_poly.pdbx_seq_one_letter_code
_entity_poly.pdbx_strand_id
1 'polypeptide(L)'
;MNDDPGKKSLLMGYIFALAGGAAILYAISTVKEAGQYVCALLYMGSALGAIFAGDFFTLYIFWEIMAFSSLGLIWYEGSRRARDAGMRYILFHLFGGAALLAGIIIHYVNTNAILLGPVEPGVGYFLLLLGIGVNAAFIPLHTWLPDSYPKATIAGTVFLSIFTTKTGIYVLARTFSGVDAVAYIGGLMCFYGVIFAILQNDVRKLLSYHIVSQLGYMVAGVGMASSRSR
;
A
#
# COMPACT_ATOMS: atom_id res chain seq x y z
N MET A 1 -1.59 27.08 7.88
CA MET A 1 -0.64 26.65 6.83
C MET A 1 -1.44 25.81 5.86
N ASN A 2 -1.77 26.35 4.68
CA ASN A 2 -2.76 25.78 3.77
C ASN A 2 -2.39 24.36 3.36
N ASP A 3 -3.37 23.46 3.44
CA ASP A 3 -3.24 22.02 3.27
C ASP A 3 -3.19 21.64 1.77
N ASP A 4 -2.16 22.15 1.07
CA ASP A 4 -1.99 22.01 -0.38
C ASP A 4 -1.73 20.54 -0.77
N PRO A 5 -2.65 19.90 -1.52
CA PRO A 5 -2.47 18.54 -2.02
C PRO A 5 -1.13 18.32 -2.73
N GLY A 6 -0.67 19.32 -3.51
CA GLY A 6 0.57 19.22 -4.26
C GLY A 6 1.79 19.09 -3.36
N LYS A 7 1.82 19.79 -2.22
CA LYS A 7 2.92 19.70 -1.26
C LYS A 7 2.99 18.32 -0.60
N LYS A 8 1.84 17.71 -0.28
CA LYS A 8 1.78 16.36 0.28
C LYS A 8 2.27 15.32 -0.74
N SER A 9 1.83 15.42 -1.99
CA SER A 9 2.31 14.55 -3.08
C SER A 9 3.82 14.68 -3.30
N LEU A 10 4.35 15.92 -3.30
CA LEU A 10 5.78 16.17 -3.48
C LEU A 10 6.63 15.59 -2.35
N LEU A 11 6.23 15.82 -1.09
CA LEU A 11 6.93 15.24 0.06
C LEU A 11 6.98 13.70 -0.05
N MET A 12 5.84 13.08 -0.37
CA MET A 12 5.74 11.64 -0.52
C MET A 12 6.57 11.13 -1.70
N GLY A 13 6.55 11.85 -2.82
CA GLY A 13 7.38 11.58 -3.99
C GLY A 13 8.87 11.63 -3.67
N TYR A 14 9.33 12.61 -2.88
CA TYR A 14 10.73 12.68 -2.44
C TYR A 14 11.11 11.50 -1.53
N ILE A 15 10.24 11.11 -0.59
CA ILE A 15 10.47 9.94 0.26
C ILE A 15 10.61 8.68 -0.60
N PHE A 16 9.72 8.48 -1.57
CA PHE A 16 9.77 7.34 -2.49
C PHE A 16 11.00 7.36 -3.39
N ALA A 17 11.40 8.53 -3.91
CA ALA A 17 12.60 8.67 -4.72
C ALA A 17 13.87 8.35 -3.93
N LEU A 18 14.00 8.85 -2.69
CA LEU A 18 15.15 8.61 -1.83
C LEU A 18 15.23 7.14 -1.39
N ALA A 19 14.14 6.59 -0.87
CA ALA A 19 14.09 5.20 -0.42
C ALA A 19 14.25 4.21 -1.59
N GLY A 20 13.61 4.49 -2.72
CA GLY A 20 13.74 3.71 -3.96
C GLY A 20 15.15 3.79 -4.55
N GLY A 21 15.77 4.97 -4.54
CA GLY A 21 17.16 5.15 -4.95
C GLY A 21 18.12 4.31 -4.10
N ALA A 22 17.96 4.32 -2.78
CA ALA A 22 18.73 3.47 -1.88
C ALA A 22 18.49 1.97 -2.16
N ALA A 23 17.25 1.57 -2.42
CA ALA A 23 16.91 0.19 -2.78
C ALA A 23 17.54 -0.24 -4.12
N ILE A 24 17.61 0.65 -5.11
CA ILE A 24 18.30 0.42 -6.38
C ILE A 24 19.80 0.24 -6.16
N LEU A 25 20.44 1.11 -5.37
CA LEU A 25 21.87 0.98 -5.04
C LEU A 25 22.18 -0.37 -4.37
N TYR A 26 21.32 -0.81 -3.45
CA TYR A 26 21.43 -2.13 -2.85
C TYR A 26 21.23 -3.26 -3.89
N ALA A 27 20.23 -3.11 -4.77
CA ALA A 27 19.91 -4.09 -5.80
C ALA A 27 21.07 -4.31 -6.78
N ILE A 28 21.79 -3.27 -7.19
CA ILE A 28 22.95 -3.35 -8.10
C ILE A 28 23.95 -4.42 -7.67
N SER A 29 24.18 -4.55 -6.36
CA SER A 29 25.11 -5.52 -5.80
C SER A 29 24.54 -6.91 -5.52
N THR A 30 23.21 -7.07 -5.54
CA THR A 30 22.53 -8.27 -5.03
C THR A 30 21.63 -8.99 -6.04
N VAL A 31 21.09 -8.28 -7.02
CA VAL A 31 20.17 -8.81 -8.03
C VAL A 31 20.93 -9.11 -9.32
N LYS A 32 20.74 -10.32 -9.87
CA LYS A 32 21.43 -10.79 -11.09
C LYS A 32 20.51 -10.78 -12.30
N GLU A 33 19.22 -11.02 -12.07
CA GLU A 33 18.21 -11.18 -13.09
C GLU A 33 17.70 -9.81 -13.56
N ALA A 34 17.93 -9.48 -14.82
CA ALA A 34 17.46 -8.22 -15.43
C ALA A 34 15.95 -8.00 -15.23
N GLY A 35 15.16 -9.08 -15.30
CA GLY A 35 13.71 -8.99 -15.10
C GLY A 35 13.29 -8.56 -13.69
N GLN A 36 14.07 -8.89 -12.64
CA GLN A 36 13.78 -8.42 -11.30
C GLN A 36 14.00 -6.90 -11.17
N TYR A 37 15.01 -6.34 -11.86
CA TYR A 37 15.18 -4.89 -11.96
C TYR A 37 14.02 -4.22 -12.69
N VAL A 38 13.56 -4.81 -13.79
CA VAL A 38 12.40 -4.29 -14.54
C VAL A 38 11.17 -4.26 -13.63
N CYS A 39 10.88 -5.34 -12.89
CA CYS A 39 9.80 -5.36 -11.91
C CYS A 39 9.98 -4.30 -10.81
N ALA A 40 11.20 -4.12 -10.29
CA ALA A 40 11.48 -3.14 -9.25
C ALA A 40 11.25 -1.68 -9.74
N LEU A 41 11.72 -1.36 -10.94
CA LEU A 41 11.55 -0.04 -11.54
C LEU A 41 10.09 0.23 -11.93
N LEU A 42 9.38 -0.76 -12.48
CA LEU A 42 7.94 -0.64 -12.76
C LEU A 42 7.15 -0.45 -11.46
N TYR A 43 7.52 -1.16 -10.40
CA TYR A 43 6.87 -1.03 -9.09
C TYR A 43 7.11 0.34 -8.47
N MET A 44 8.34 0.85 -8.51
CA MET A 44 8.67 2.20 -8.05
C MET A 44 7.97 3.28 -8.90
N GLY A 45 8.01 3.15 -10.23
CA GLY A 45 7.40 4.10 -11.16
C GLY A 45 5.88 4.15 -11.03
N SER A 46 5.23 2.99 -10.88
CA SER A 46 3.79 2.92 -10.64
C SER A 46 3.40 3.48 -9.28
N ALA A 47 4.18 3.22 -8.22
CA ALA A 47 3.95 3.84 -6.92
C ALA A 47 4.05 5.37 -6.99
N LEU A 48 5.07 5.92 -7.66
CA LEU A 48 5.18 7.36 -7.91
C LEU A 48 4.01 7.91 -8.72
N GLY A 49 3.60 7.20 -9.78
CA GLY A 49 2.43 7.55 -10.59
C GLY A 49 1.15 7.64 -9.76
N ALA A 50 0.96 6.70 -8.82
CA ALA A 50 -0.17 6.72 -7.89
C ALA A 50 -0.12 7.92 -6.91
N ILE A 51 1.07 8.31 -6.43
CA ILE A 51 1.23 9.48 -5.53
C ILE A 51 0.87 10.79 -6.25
N PHE A 52 1.24 10.91 -7.52
CA PHE A 52 1.00 12.11 -8.33
C PHE A 52 -0.34 12.09 -9.09
N ALA A 53 -1.13 11.03 -8.96
CA ALA A 53 -2.44 10.95 -9.59
C ALA A 53 -3.37 12.06 -9.06
N GLY A 54 -3.98 12.82 -9.98
CA GLY A 54 -4.96 13.86 -9.66
C GLY A 54 -6.40 13.34 -9.56
N ASP A 55 -6.67 12.19 -10.15
CA ASP A 55 -7.99 11.57 -10.25
C ASP A 55 -7.94 10.07 -9.91
N PHE A 56 -9.10 9.52 -9.53
CA PHE A 56 -9.24 8.13 -9.11
C PHE A 56 -8.94 7.13 -10.23
N PHE A 57 -9.22 7.45 -11.49
CA PHE A 57 -9.00 6.51 -12.59
C PHE A 57 -7.52 6.36 -12.92
N THR A 58 -6.79 7.47 -13.01
CA THR A 58 -5.32 7.47 -13.13
C THR A 58 -4.68 6.76 -11.95
N LEU A 59 -5.16 7.02 -10.72
CA LEU A 59 -4.71 6.31 -9.53
C LEU A 59 -4.89 4.80 -9.68
N TYR A 60 -6.06 4.34 -10.12
CA TYR A 60 -6.37 2.92 -10.29
C TYR A 60 -5.45 2.22 -11.28
N ILE A 61 -5.14 2.84 -12.41
CA ILE A 61 -4.20 2.26 -13.40
C ILE A 61 -2.84 1.99 -12.76
N PHE A 62 -2.29 2.98 -12.07
CA PHE A 62 -1.00 2.81 -11.38
C PHE A 62 -1.09 1.83 -10.21
N TRP A 63 -2.23 1.77 -9.52
CA TRP A 63 -2.49 0.83 -8.45
C TRP A 63 -2.40 -0.64 -8.93
N GLU A 64 -2.98 -0.94 -10.09
CA GLU A 64 -2.94 -2.28 -10.68
C GLU A 64 -1.53 -2.62 -11.21
N ILE A 65 -0.86 -1.68 -11.91
CA ILE A 65 0.53 -1.90 -12.34
C ILE A 65 1.44 -2.19 -11.13
N MET A 66 1.21 -1.49 -10.02
CA MET A 66 1.92 -1.71 -8.76
C MET A 66 1.67 -3.13 -8.20
N ALA A 67 0.43 -3.64 -8.27
CA ALA A 67 0.10 -5.01 -7.84
C ALA A 67 0.80 -6.09 -8.69
N PHE A 68 0.80 -5.96 -10.01
CA PHE A 68 1.44 -6.95 -10.90
C PHE A 68 2.97 -6.88 -10.87
N SER A 69 3.55 -5.67 -10.79
CA SER A 69 5.01 -5.52 -10.71
C SER A 69 5.59 -6.06 -9.40
N SER A 70 4.88 -5.86 -8.28
CA SER A 70 5.26 -6.45 -6.98
C SER A 70 5.13 -7.97 -6.93
N LEU A 71 4.17 -8.56 -7.65
CA LEU A 71 4.08 -10.02 -7.82
C LEU A 71 5.36 -10.59 -8.44
N GLY A 72 5.90 -9.92 -9.46
CA GLY A 72 7.17 -10.31 -10.09
C GLY A 72 8.31 -10.38 -9.07
N LEU A 73 8.43 -9.37 -8.19
CA LEU A 73 9.44 -9.34 -7.13
C LEU A 73 9.36 -10.51 -6.15
N ILE A 74 8.15 -11.01 -5.89
CA ILE A 74 7.95 -12.21 -5.05
C ILE A 74 8.41 -13.46 -5.80
N TRP A 75 8.00 -13.60 -7.07
CA TRP A 75 8.28 -14.80 -7.88
C TRP A 75 9.74 -14.95 -8.29
N TYR A 76 10.52 -13.87 -8.37
CA TYR A 76 11.95 -13.94 -8.67
C TYR A 76 12.77 -14.70 -7.62
N GLU A 77 12.23 -14.98 -6.43
CA GLU A 77 12.89 -15.89 -5.50
C GLU A 77 12.96 -17.33 -6.04
N GLY A 78 12.03 -17.73 -6.90
CA GLY A 78 12.11 -18.95 -7.71
C GLY A 78 11.60 -20.23 -7.04
N SER A 79 11.44 -20.27 -5.72
CA SER A 79 10.93 -21.46 -5.01
C SER A 79 9.43 -21.65 -5.18
N ARG A 80 8.97 -22.90 -4.96
CA ARG A 80 7.53 -23.20 -4.93
C ARG A 80 6.79 -22.40 -3.86
N ARG A 81 7.42 -22.20 -2.69
CA ARG A 81 6.85 -21.44 -1.58
C ARG A 81 6.61 -19.97 -1.95
N ALA A 82 7.54 -19.36 -2.68
CA ALA A 82 7.39 -18.00 -3.18
C ALA A 82 6.30 -17.90 -4.26
N ARG A 83 6.21 -18.88 -5.15
CA ARG A 83 5.14 -18.95 -6.17
C ARG A 83 3.75 -18.98 -5.53
N ASP A 84 3.55 -19.89 -4.59
CA ASP A 84 2.27 -20.06 -3.88
C ASP A 84 1.90 -18.83 -3.04
N ALA A 85 2.90 -18.15 -2.46
CA ALA A 85 2.69 -16.91 -1.72
C ALA A 85 2.39 -15.73 -2.66
N GLY A 86 3.06 -15.64 -3.81
CA GLY A 86 2.77 -14.66 -4.85
C GLY A 86 1.35 -14.81 -5.40
N MET A 87 0.87 -16.05 -5.61
CA MET A 87 -0.52 -16.30 -6.01
C MET A 87 -1.52 -15.76 -4.98
N ARG A 88 -1.32 -16.05 -3.69
CA ARG A 88 -2.18 -15.50 -2.63
C ARG A 88 -2.09 -13.98 -2.57
N TYR A 89 -0.88 -13.44 -2.68
CA TYR A 89 -0.64 -12.00 -2.71
C TYR A 89 -1.44 -11.30 -3.80
N ILE A 90 -1.35 -11.77 -5.05
CA ILE A 90 -2.05 -11.12 -6.16
C ILE A 90 -3.57 -11.30 -6.06
N LEU A 91 -4.06 -12.42 -5.51
CA LEU A 91 -5.50 -12.59 -5.27
C LEU A 91 -6.06 -11.57 -4.27
N PHE A 92 -5.32 -11.27 -3.19
CA PHE A 92 -5.69 -10.20 -2.27
C PHE A 92 -5.72 -8.84 -2.98
N HIS A 93 -4.70 -8.54 -3.78
CA HIS A 93 -4.61 -7.25 -4.46
C HIS A 93 -5.61 -7.09 -5.59
N LEU A 94 -5.96 -8.14 -6.33
CA LEU A 94 -7.03 -8.12 -7.33
C LEU A 94 -8.40 -7.99 -6.68
N PHE A 95 -8.63 -8.63 -5.52
CA PHE A 95 -9.83 -8.41 -4.74
C PHE A 95 -9.94 -6.95 -4.27
N GLY A 96 -8.85 -6.41 -3.71
CA GLY A 96 -8.78 -5.01 -3.31
C GLY A 96 -8.94 -4.04 -4.47
N GLY A 97 -8.30 -4.32 -5.60
CA GLY A 97 -8.39 -3.54 -6.84
C GLY A 97 -9.80 -3.55 -7.42
N ALA A 98 -10.46 -4.71 -7.48
CA ALA A 98 -11.85 -4.81 -7.92
C ALA A 98 -12.80 -4.03 -7.00
N ALA A 99 -12.62 -4.11 -5.68
CA ALA A 99 -13.39 -3.32 -4.72
C ALA A 99 -13.12 -1.82 -4.92
N LEU A 100 -11.86 -1.42 -5.10
CA LEU A 100 -11.46 -0.04 -5.36
C LEU A 100 -12.13 0.48 -6.63
N LEU A 101 -12.05 -0.25 -7.75
CA LEU A 101 -12.68 0.13 -9.01
C LEU A 101 -14.21 0.26 -8.89
N ALA A 102 -14.86 -0.72 -8.27
CA ALA A 102 -16.30 -0.66 -8.03
C ALA A 102 -16.68 0.56 -7.17
N GLY A 103 -15.88 0.86 -6.14
CA GLY A 103 -16.04 2.03 -5.31
C GLY A 103 -15.86 3.35 -6.08
N ILE A 104 -14.87 3.44 -6.96
CA ILE A 104 -14.63 4.59 -7.85
C ILE A 104 -15.82 4.81 -8.77
N ILE A 105 -16.31 3.75 -9.43
CA ILE A 105 -17.44 3.84 -10.36
C ILE A 105 -18.70 4.32 -9.64
N ILE A 106 -19.03 3.72 -8.48
CA ILE A 106 -20.21 4.11 -7.71
C ILE A 106 -20.08 5.55 -7.19
N HIS A 107 -18.90 5.94 -6.70
CA HIS A 107 -18.65 7.31 -6.28
C HIS A 107 -18.89 8.28 -7.45
N TYR A 108 -18.28 8.02 -8.61
CA TYR A 108 -18.42 8.85 -9.80
C TYR A 108 -19.88 8.95 -10.28
N VAL A 109 -20.62 7.85 -10.33
CA VAL A 109 -22.03 7.85 -10.73
C VAL A 109 -22.89 8.69 -9.79
N ASN A 110 -22.60 8.67 -8.49
CA ASN A 110 -23.38 9.40 -7.50
C ASN A 110 -23.03 10.89 -7.42
N THR A 111 -21.78 11.27 -7.66
CA THR A 111 -21.27 12.64 -7.40
C THR A 111 -20.83 13.38 -8.66
N ASN A 112 -20.64 12.68 -9.78
CA ASN A 112 -19.91 13.15 -10.97
C ASN A 112 -18.47 13.64 -10.67
N ALA A 113 -17.90 13.27 -9.53
CA ALA A 113 -16.54 13.63 -9.14
C ALA A 113 -15.58 12.46 -9.43
N ILE A 114 -14.59 12.72 -10.29
CA ILE A 114 -13.49 11.77 -10.55
C ILE A 114 -12.20 12.17 -9.85
N LEU A 115 -12.09 13.41 -9.39
CA LEU A 115 -10.90 13.94 -8.72
C LEU A 115 -10.67 13.22 -7.39
N LEU A 116 -9.39 12.98 -7.09
CA LEU A 116 -9.00 12.32 -5.85
C LEU A 116 -9.17 13.27 -4.66
N GLY A 117 -10.04 12.88 -3.71
CA GLY A 117 -10.33 13.68 -2.53
C GLY A 117 -11.28 12.98 -1.54
N PRO A 118 -11.82 13.71 -0.56
CA PRO A 118 -12.76 13.19 0.41
C PRO A 118 -13.97 12.50 -0.24
N VAL A 119 -14.42 11.41 0.38
CA VAL A 119 -15.49 10.56 -0.14
C VAL A 119 -16.65 10.58 0.84
N GLU A 120 -17.86 10.85 0.33
CA GLU A 120 -19.09 10.86 1.14
C GLU A 120 -19.54 9.43 1.51
N PRO A 121 -20.09 9.21 2.72
CA PRO A 121 -20.58 7.90 3.15
C PRO A 121 -21.58 7.26 2.18
N GLY A 122 -21.42 5.96 1.92
CA GLY A 122 -22.28 5.18 1.02
C GLY A 122 -21.60 3.89 0.56
N VAL A 123 -22.22 3.16 -0.37
CA VAL A 123 -21.65 1.90 -0.88
C VAL A 123 -20.27 2.12 -1.51
N GLY A 124 -20.11 3.18 -2.31
CA GLY A 124 -18.82 3.52 -2.93
C GLY A 124 -17.72 3.82 -1.91
N TYR A 125 -18.07 4.51 -0.82
CA TYR A 125 -17.18 4.77 0.31
C TYR A 125 -16.65 3.48 0.94
N PHE A 126 -17.53 2.51 1.23
CA PHE A 126 -17.11 1.26 1.85
C PHE A 126 -16.21 0.43 0.93
N LEU A 127 -16.53 0.39 -0.37
CA LEU A 127 -15.73 -0.34 -1.36
C LEU A 127 -14.37 0.31 -1.61
N LEU A 128 -14.30 1.64 -1.65
CA LEU A 128 -13.05 2.40 -1.69
C LEU A 128 -12.20 2.11 -0.45
N LEU A 129 -12.81 2.20 0.75
CA LEU A 129 -12.11 1.94 2.00
C LEU A 129 -11.61 0.49 2.08
N LEU A 130 -12.39 -0.47 1.56
CA LEU A 130 -12.00 -1.87 1.49
C LEU A 130 -10.78 -2.07 0.58
N GLY A 131 -10.81 -1.51 -0.63
CA GLY A 131 -9.69 -1.61 -1.57
C GLY A 131 -8.41 -0.94 -1.07
N ILE A 132 -8.53 0.27 -0.51
CA ILE A 132 -7.41 0.96 0.15
C ILE A 132 -6.92 0.16 1.37
N GLY A 133 -7.85 -0.40 2.14
CA GLY A 133 -7.56 -1.20 3.33
C GLY A 133 -6.77 -2.47 3.05
N VAL A 134 -6.93 -3.08 1.87
CA VAL A 134 -6.07 -4.20 1.43
C VAL A 134 -4.61 -3.73 1.34
N ASN A 135 -4.34 -2.66 0.60
CA ASN A 135 -2.97 -2.17 0.42
C ASN A 135 -2.41 -1.55 1.71
N ALA A 136 -3.24 -0.86 2.50
CA ALA A 136 -2.86 -0.33 3.81
C ALA A 136 -2.68 -1.42 4.88
N ALA A 137 -2.96 -2.69 4.55
CA ALA A 137 -2.86 -3.85 5.43
C ALA A 137 -3.72 -3.71 6.70
N PHE A 138 -4.97 -3.28 6.55
CA PHE A 138 -5.95 -3.28 7.63
C PHE A 138 -6.15 -4.70 8.20
N ILE A 139 -6.46 -4.81 9.50
CA ILE A 139 -6.93 -6.08 10.06
C ILE A 139 -8.39 -6.27 9.63
N PRO A 140 -8.80 -7.41 9.02
CA PRO A 140 -8.06 -8.66 8.83
C PRO A 140 -7.34 -8.84 7.47
N LEU A 141 -7.42 -7.87 6.56
CA LEU A 141 -6.88 -7.93 5.19
C LEU A 141 -5.34 -8.02 5.07
N HIS A 142 -4.61 -7.72 6.13
CA HIS A 142 -3.13 -7.66 6.18
C HIS A 142 -2.38 -8.96 5.85
N THR A 143 -3.02 -10.12 5.86
CA THR A 143 -2.34 -11.43 5.91
C THR A 143 -1.44 -11.73 4.72
N TRP A 144 -1.66 -11.07 3.58
CA TRP A 144 -0.79 -11.17 2.41
C TRP A 144 0.64 -10.71 2.72
N LEU A 145 0.83 -9.72 3.61
CA LEU A 145 2.11 -9.08 3.90
C LEU A 145 3.08 -10.01 4.65
N PRO A 146 2.74 -10.56 5.83
CA PRO A 146 3.60 -11.52 6.52
C PRO A 146 3.70 -12.88 5.81
N ASP A 147 2.82 -13.17 4.84
CA ASP A 147 2.92 -14.38 4.02
C ASP A 147 3.90 -14.24 2.85
N SER A 148 3.92 -13.08 2.16
CA SER A 148 4.69 -12.90 0.93
C SER A 148 6.09 -12.33 1.15
N TYR A 149 6.25 -11.34 2.04
CA TYR A 149 7.53 -10.64 2.20
C TYR A 149 8.67 -11.55 2.66
N PRO A 150 8.49 -12.45 3.64
CA PRO A 150 9.54 -13.38 4.06
C PRO A 150 9.96 -14.38 2.98
N LYS A 151 9.16 -14.55 1.92
CA LYS A 151 9.38 -15.54 0.86
C LYS A 151 9.85 -14.93 -0.46
N ALA A 152 9.91 -13.61 -0.57
CA ALA A 152 10.56 -12.94 -1.69
C ALA A 152 12.09 -12.98 -1.54
N THR A 153 12.82 -12.52 -2.55
CA THR A 153 14.25 -12.25 -2.40
C THR A 153 14.47 -11.14 -1.36
N ILE A 154 15.69 -11.05 -0.80
CA ILE A 154 16.01 -9.97 0.16
C ILE A 154 15.82 -8.60 -0.52
N ALA A 155 16.40 -8.42 -1.71
CA ALA A 155 16.22 -7.20 -2.50
C ALA A 155 14.74 -6.93 -2.80
N GLY A 156 13.97 -7.94 -3.23
CA GLY A 156 12.53 -7.80 -3.48
C GLY A 156 11.78 -7.32 -2.23
N THR A 157 12.11 -7.85 -1.05
CA THR A 157 11.51 -7.45 0.23
C THR A 157 11.77 -5.98 0.56
N VAL A 158 12.98 -5.48 0.27
CA VAL A 158 13.32 -4.06 0.45
C VAL A 158 12.39 -3.19 -0.36
N PHE A 159 12.25 -3.44 -1.67
CA PHE A 159 11.29 -2.70 -2.51
C PHE A 159 9.86 -2.83 -1.99
N LEU A 160 9.40 -4.05 -1.73
CA LEU A 160 8.04 -4.34 -1.26
C LEU A 160 7.69 -3.52 -0.01
N SER A 161 8.63 -3.39 0.92
CA SER A 161 8.45 -2.65 2.17
C SER A 161 8.27 -1.14 2.00
N ILE A 162 8.67 -0.54 0.87
CA ILE A 162 8.68 0.91 0.67
C ILE A 162 7.35 1.41 0.09
N PHE A 163 6.78 0.72 -0.90
CA PHE A 163 5.80 1.34 -1.79
C PHE A 163 4.33 1.01 -1.47
N THR A 164 3.83 -0.20 -1.80
CA THR A 164 2.39 -0.57 -1.75
C THR A 164 1.65 -0.05 -0.51
N THR A 165 2.17 -0.35 0.67
CA THR A 165 1.52 0.00 1.94
C THR A 165 1.51 1.50 2.20
N LYS A 166 2.56 2.21 1.76
CA LYS A 166 2.71 3.65 1.92
C LYS A 166 1.86 4.41 0.91
N THR A 167 1.76 3.90 -0.32
CA THR A 167 0.78 4.38 -1.32
C THR A 167 -0.64 4.23 -0.78
N GLY A 168 -0.96 3.09 -0.16
CA GLY A 168 -2.25 2.87 0.49
C GLY A 168 -2.56 3.89 1.57
N ILE A 169 -1.62 4.15 2.48
CA ILE A 169 -1.76 5.16 3.54
C ILE A 169 -1.89 6.57 2.96
N TYR A 170 -1.12 6.91 1.93
CA TYR A 170 -1.21 8.21 1.28
C TYR A 170 -2.60 8.44 0.68
N VAL A 171 -3.15 7.46 -0.05
CA VAL A 171 -4.51 7.55 -0.60
C VAL A 171 -5.54 7.61 0.51
N LEU A 172 -5.38 6.81 1.58
CA LEU A 172 -6.23 6.87 2.78
C LEU A 172 -6.25 8.28 3.38
N ALA A 173 -5.10 8.95 3.48
CA ALA A 173 -4.99 10.32 3.97
C ALA A 173 -5.66 11.36 3.06
N ARG A 174 -5.78 11.08 1.76
CA ARG A 174 -6.44 11.97 0.79
C ARG A 174 -7.96 11.81 0.77
N THR A 175 -8.46 10.66 1.23
CA THR A 175 -9.86 10.23 1.02
C THR A 175 -10.65 10.02 2.32
N PHE A 176 -10.00 9.55 3.39
CA PHE A 176 -10.61 9.18 4.68
C PHE A 176 -9.92 9.84 5.89
N SER A 177 -9.30 11.01 5.70
CA SER A 177 -8.71 11.78 6.80
C SER A 177 -9.76 12.18 7.83
N GLY A 178 -9.47 11.99 9.12
CA GLY A 178 -10.37 12.37 10.21
C GLY A 178 -11.54 11.40 10.46
N VAL A 179 -11.50 10.20 9.90
CA VAL A 179 -12.51 9.17 10.13
C VAL A 179 -12.16 8.35 11.39
N ASP A 180 -12.99 8.41 12.43
CA ASP A 180 -12.77 7.71 13.70
C ASP A 180 -12.58 6.19 13.54
N ALA A 181 -13.35 5.55 12.66
CA ALA A 181 -13.20 4.12 12.37
C ALA A 181 -11.79 3.77 11.84
N VAL A 182 -11.19 4.68 11.05
CA VAL A 182 -9.81 4.55 10.58
C VAL A 182 -8.82 4.75 11.75
N ALA A 183 -9.12 5.63 12.70
CA ALA A 183 -8.30 5.78 13.90
C ALA A 183 -8.28 4.48 14.72
N TYR A 184 -9.46 3.89 14.96
CA TYR A 184 -9.60 2.65 15.73
C TYR A 184 -8.94 1.46 15.04
N ILE A 185 -9.08 1.30 13.72
CA ILE A 185 -8.42 0.20 13.02
C ILE A 185 -6.90 0.35 13.03
N GLY A 186 -6.38 1.57 12.95
CA GLY A 186 -4.95 1.85 13.11
C GLY A 186 -4.44 1.47 14.50
N GLY A 187 -5.18 1.83 15.55
CA GLY A 187 -4.87 1.41 16.93
C GLY A 187 -4.85 -0.12 17.07
N LEU A 188 -5.85 -0.81 16.51
CA LEU A 188 -5.90 -2.27 16.50
C LEU A 188 -4.69 -2.87 15.77
N MET A 189 -4.29 -2.32 14.62
CA MET A 189 -3.11 -2.75 13.87
C MET A 189 -1.82 -2.60 14.68
N CYS A 190 -1.67 -1.53 15.46
CA CYS A 190 -0.49 -1.32 16.33
C CYS A 190 -0.30 -2.50 17.29
N PHE A 191 -1.34 -2.84 18.05
CA PHE A 191 -1.31 -3.92 19.03
C PHE A 191 -1.20 -5.29 18.37
N TYR A 192 -2.01 -5.54 17.34
CA TYR A 192 -2.00 -6.80 16.61
C TYR A 192 -0.61 -7.10 16.04
N GLY A 193 0.01 -6.13 15.37
CA GLY A 193 1.34 -6.29 14.78
C GLY A 193 2.42 -6.62 15.82
N VAL A 194 2.45 -5.91 16.96
CA VAL A 194 3.45 -6.19 18.02
C VAL A 194 3.24 -7.56 18.64
N ILE A 195 1.99 -7.92 18.98
CA ILE A 195 1.67 -9.22 19.61
C ILE A 195 2.05 -10.36 18.67
N PHE A 196 1.70 -10.29 17.40
CA PHE A 196 2.04 -11.37 16.47
C PHE A 196 3.53 -11.40 16.09
N ALA A 197 4.22 -10.26 16.13
CA ALA A 197 5.67 -10.20 15.91
C ALA A 197 6.46 -10.98 16.97
N ILE A 198 6.15 -10.80 18.26
CA ILE A 198 6.84 -11.52 19.36
C ILE A 198 6.59 -13.03 19.35
N LEU A 199 5.50 -13.48 18.70
CA LEU A 199 5.15 -14.89 18.54
C LEU A 199 5.85 -15.55 17.33
N GLN A 200 6.57 -14.79 16.50
CA GLN A 200 7.28 -15.35 15.35
C GLN A 200 8.69 -15.82 15.72
N ASN A 201 9.02 -17.04 15.30
CA ASN A 201 10.38 -17.59 15.40
C ASN A 201 11.26 -17.23 14.18
N ASP A 202 10.66 -16.75 13.09
CA ASP A 202 11.37 -16.33 11.88
C ASP A 202 11.52 -14.80 11.86
N VAL A 203 12.77 -14.32 11.74
CA VAL A 203 13.09 -12.89 11.80
C VAL A 203 12.42 -12.10 10.67
N ARG A 204 12.33 -12.67 9.46
CA ARG A 204 11.72 -11.96 8.33
C ARG A 204 10.23 -11.80 8.54
N LYS A 205 9.55 -12.82 9.06
CA LYS A 205 8.13 -12.78 9.40
C LYS A 205 7.85 -11.89 10.61
N LEU A 206 8.74 -11.89 11.60
CA LEU A 206 8.72 -10.95 12.73
C LEU A 206 8.76 -9.50 12.22
N LEU A 207 9.68 -9.18 11.32
CA LEU A 207 9.79 -7.84 10.71
C LEU A 207 8.54 -7.46 9.92
N SER A 208 7.93 -8.41 9.19
CA SER A 208 6.66 -8.18 8.50
C SER A 208 5.52 -7.79 9.44
N TYR A 209 5.41 -8.41 10.62
CA TYR A 209 4.40 -8.00 11.61
C TYR A 209 4.72 -6.66 12.26
N HIS A 210 6.00 -6.33 12.46
CA HIS A 210 6.37 -4.97 12.84
C HIS A 210 5.99 -3.95 11.78
N ILE A 211 6.09 -4.26 10.48
CA ILE A 211 5.56 -3.37 9.43
C ILE A 211 4.07 -3.11 9.68
N VAL A 212 3.24 -4.14 9.93
CA VAL A 212 1.81 -3.96 10.24
C VAL A 212 1.60 -3.02 11.43
N SER A 213 2.38 -3.17 12.50
CA SER A 213 2.32 -2.26 13.65
C SER A 213 2.69 -0.82 13.29
N GLN A 214 3.76 -0.61 12.51
CA GLN A 214 4.18 0.73 12.06
C GLN A 214 3.15 1.39 11.15
N LEU A 215 2.52 0.61 10.27
CA LEU A 215 1.41 1.07 9.45
C LEU A 215 0.21 1.47 10.33
N GLY A 216 -0.03 0.74 11.42
CA GLY A 216 -1.08 1.07 12.40
C GLY A 216 -0.96 2.48 12.95
N TYR A 217 0.26 2.93 13.30
CA TYR A 217 0.47 4.31 13.77
C TYR A 217 0.13 5.34 12.70
N MET A 218 0.52 5.08 11.44
CA MET A 218 0.22 5.97 10.32
C MET A 218 -1.29 6.02 10.05
N VAL A 219 -1.96 4.87 10.04
CA VAL A 219 -3.43 4.75 9.85
C VAL A 219 -4.18 5.44 10.98
N ALA A 220 -3.76 5.24 12.23
CA ALA A 220 -4.34 5.91 13.39
C ALA A 220 -4.19 7.43 13.28
N GLY A 221 -3.00 7.90 12.89
CA GLY A 221 -2.73 9.32 12.65
C GLY A 221 -3.61 9.93 11.55
N VAL A 222 -3.88 9.19 10.47
CA VAL A 222 -4.82 9.62 9.42
C VAL A 222 -6.24 9.75 9.97
N GLY A 223 -6.71 8.77 10.74
CA GLY A 223 -8.05 8.81 11.34
C GLY A 223 -8.22 9.91 12.39
N MET A 224 -7.16 10.23 13.14
CA MET A 224 -7.17 11.27 14.18
C MET A 224 -6.93 12.69 13.63
N ALA A 225 -6.56 12.82 12.35
CA ALA A 225 -6.33 14.11 11.74
C ALA A 225 -7.57 14.99 11.90
N SER A 226 -7.46 16.07 12.68
CA SER A 226 -8.59 16.95 12.94
C SER A 226 -9.20 17.41 11.62
N SER A 227 -10.53 17.34 11.50
CA SER A 227 -11.30 17.92 10.39
C SER A 227 -11.20 19.46 10.43
N ARG A 228 -10.01 20.02 10.20
CA ARG A 228 -9.79 21.46 10.23
C ARG A 228 -10.10 22.07 8.86
N SER A 229 -11.29 21.78 8.33
CA SER A 229 -12.05 22.64 7.41
C SER A 229 -13.44 22.05 7.19
N ARG A 230 -14.39 22.46 8.04
CA ARG A 230 -15.74 22.72 7.55
C ARG A 230 -15.76 24.16 7.05
#